data_AF-A0A2L0UJI5-F1
#
_entry.id   AF-A0A2L0UJI5-F1
#
_cell.length_a   1.000
_cell.length_b   1.000
_cell.length_c   1.000
_cell.angle_alpha   90.00
_cell.angle_beta   90.00
_cell.angle_gamma   90.00
#
_symmetry.space_group_name_H-M   'P 1'
#
loop_
_entity.id
_entity.type
_entity.pdbx_description
1 polymer ?
#
loop_
_entity_poly.entity_id
_entity_poly.type
_entity_poly.pdbx_seq_one_letter_code
_entity_poly.pdbx_strand_id
1 'polypeptide(L)'
;MEVSVPLPSPVAESAAESGTESAPGPEVATAGPLRAAILGTGGVAHLHARALRLLPGVELVAAADPSEQHLAAFADTYGIDARSASLEDMLAAVSVDVLHICTPPGGHAEQTAAGFGAGAHVVVEKPAALSLIQLDTMVEVGRAAQRGLAVVFQQRSGTAAAHVKELLDSGAFGRTLSALCQTNWYRTAEYFAVPWRGTWATEGGGTTLSHGSHQVDLLAYLLGEWSAVQATMWRLGRDVETEDLSHASLVFASGAVASVVTTVLAPRESSLLRIDTENATIELEHLYGHGHAHWKITPAPHVDERTAASWALPEQEVPSGHDALFAEIYGSLLAGGGMPGVVGHPARALEIVSAMYASAREGRWISRADLADPALRGALTAPVIEGRPAGRPEALLGSRPHGPAA
;
A
#
# COMPACT_ATOMS: atom_id res chain seq x y z
N MET A 1 32.20 13.65 -13.80
CA MET A 1 30.88 14.05 -13.25
C MET A 1 30.85 13.52 -11.83
N GLU A 2 31.08 14.38 -10.85
CA GLU A 2 30.85 14.03 -9.44
C GLU A 2 29.34 13.88 -9.25
N VAL A 3 28.88 12.66 -8.93
CA VAL A 3 27.49 12.42 -8.56
C VAL A 3 27.35 12.83 -7.10
N SER A 4 26.99 14.09 -6.86
CA SER A 4 26.71 14.60 -5.52
C SER A 4 25.37 14.05 -5.03
N VAL A 5 25.41 13.03 -4.19
CA VAL A 5 24.22 12.55 -3.44
C VAL A 5 23.96 13.54 -2.30
N PRO A 6 22.79 14.20 -2.23
CA PRO A 6 22.50 15.14 -1.15
C PRO A 6 22.36 14.37 0.18
N LEU A 7 23.23 14.68 1.15
CA LEU A 7 23.11 14.18 2.52
C LEU A 7 22.09 15.02 3.30
N PRO A 8 21.26 14.41 4.16
CA PRO A 8 20.27 15.13 4.96
C PRO A 8 20.94 16.05 6.00
N SER A 9 20.31 17.19 6.29
CA SER A 9 20.66 18.05 7.42
C SER A 9 19.89 17.60 8.67
N PRO A 10 20.50 17.65 9.87
CA PRO A 10 19.84 17.23 11.11
C PRO A 10 18.72 18.20 11.50
N VAL A 11 17.54 17.65 11.83
CA VAL A 11 16.41 18.38 12.40
C VAL A 11 16.55 18.37 13.92
N ALA A 12 16.45 19.54 14.55
CA ALA A 12 16.49 19.68 15.99
C ALA A 12 15.14 19.32 16.63
N GLU A 13 15.17 18.40 17.59
CA GLU A 13 14.03 18.10 18.47
C GLU A 13 13.90 19.18 19.57
N SER A 14 12.66 19.63 19.79
CA SER A 14 12.29 20.49 20.92
C SER A 14 11.26 19.75 21.76
N ALA A 15 11.70 19.23 22.90
CA ALA A 15 10.83 18.69 23.94
C ALA A 15 10.24 19.84 24.80
N ALA A 16 8.94 19.81 25.00
CA ALA A 16 8.27 20.55 26.07
C ALA A 16 7.21 19.65 26.70
N GLU A 17 7.49 19.18 27.91
CA GLU A 17 6.54 18.53 28.80
C GLU A 17 5.67 19.60 29.50
N SER A 18 4.37 19.35 29.60
CA SER A 18 3.56 19.87 30.70
C SER A 18 2.36 18.98 30.92
N GLY A 19 2.29 18.37 32.10
CA GLY A 19 1.17 17.52 32.52
C GLY A 19 -0.03 18.34 33.01
N THR A 20 -1.22 17.77 32.86
CA THR A 20 -2.40 18.08 33.69
C THR A 20 -3.27 16.82 33.84
N GLU A 21 -3.80 16.63 35.05
CA GLU A 21 -4.57 15.48 35.53
C GLU A 21 -5.90 15.26 34.79
N SER A 22 -6.27 13.99 34.64
CA SER A 22 -7.50 13.52 34.02
C SER A 22 -8.70 13.58 34.96
N ALA A 23 -9.78 14.26 34.56
CA ALA A 23 -11.11 14.04 35.11
C ALA A 23 -11.75 12.77 34.48
N PRO A 24 -12.63 12.04 35.19
CA PRO A 24 -13.27 10.84 34.66
C PRO A 24 -14.23 11.23 33.51
N GLY A 25 -14.00 10.65 32.34
CA GLY A 25 -14.79 10.87 31.14
C GLY A 25 -16.22 10.33 31.25
N PRO A 26 -17.15 10.82 30.42
CA PRO A 26 -18.53 10.37 30.41
C PRO A 26 -18.62 8.90 29.96
N GLU A 27 -19.54 8.19 30.58
CA GLU A 27 -19.94 6.82 30.32
C GLU A 27 -20.13 6.59 28.80
N VAL A 28 -19.34 5.67 28.22
CA VAL A 28 -19.40 5.35 26.79
C VAL A 28 -20.75 4.69 26.50
N ALA A 29 -21.68 5.46 25.95
CA ALA A 29 -22.87 4.92 25.31
C ALA A 29 -22.41 3.95 24.23
N THR A 30 -22.83 2.69 24.32
CA THR A 30 -22.53 1.68 23.30
C THR A 30 -23.21 2.10 22.00
N ALA A 31 -22.47 2.77 21.12
CA ALA A 31 -22.90 3.05 19.76
C ALA A 31 -23.24 1.72 19.08
N GLY A 32 -24.31 1.69 18.26
CA GLY A 32 -24.67 0.52 17.47
C GLY A 32 -23.54 0.08 16.52
N PRO A 33 -23.73 -1.03 15.78
CA PRO A 33 -22.71 -1.51 14.85
C PRO A 33 -22.32 -0.42 13.83
N LEU A 34 -21.04 -0.36 13.46
CA LEU A 34 -20.56 0.49 12.38
C LEU A 34 -21.08 -0.03 11.04
N ARG A 35 -21.68 0.86 10.26
CA ARG A 35 -22.29 0.55 8.97
C ARG A 35 -21.26 0.74 7.86
N ALA A 36 -20.78 -0.38 7.32
CA ALA A 36 -19.87 -0.41 6.20
C ALA A 36 -20.64 -0.49 4.88
N ALA A 37 -20.17 0.20 3.84
CA ALA A 37 -20.67 0.05 2.48
C ALA A 37 -19.52 -0.16 1.49
N ILE A 38 -19.79 -0.87 0.39
CA ILE A 38 -18.78 -1.19 -0.64
C ILE A 38 -19.18 -0.56 -1.98
N LEU A 39 -18.31 0.29 -2.53
CA LEU A 39 -18.40 0.81 -3.89
C LEU A 39 -17.47 0.03 -4.82
N GLY A 40 -18.03 -0.55 -5.88
CA GLY A 40 -17.35 -1.44 -6.80
C GLY A 40 -17.35 -2.88 -6.26
N THR A 41 -17.91 -3.80 -7.02
CA THR A 41 -18.14 -5.20 -6.62
C THR A 41 -17.24 -6.20 -7.35
N GLY A 42 -16.07 -5.73 -7.82
CA GLY A 42 -15.06 -6.56 -8.48
C GLY A 42 -14.34 -7.53 -7.54
N GLY A 43 -13.36 -8.26 -8.08
CA GLY A 43 -12.67 -9.34 -7.36
C GLY A 43 -12.11 -8.95 -5.97
N VAL A 44 -11.54 -7.76 -5.83
CA VAL A 44 -10.98 -7.28 -4.55
C VAL A 44 -12.05 -6.97 -3.50
N ALA A 45 -13.25 -6.56 -3.92
CA ALA A 45 -14.37 -6.29 -3.04
C ALA A 45 -14.78 -7.53 -2.24
N HIS A 46 -14.58 -8.73 -2.79
CA HIS A 46 -14.85 -9.97 -2.08
C HIS A 46 -13.91 -10.17 -0.88
N LEU A 47 -12.65 -9.73 -0.98
CA LEU A 47 -11.73 -9.73 0.16
C LEU A 47 -12.23 -8.78 1.24
N HIS A 48 -12.74 -7.61 0.84
CA HIS A 48 -13.29 -6.65 1.77
C HIS A 48 -14.52 -7.18 2.50
N ALA A 49 -15.52 -7.67 1.77
CA ALA A 49 -16.75 -8.18 2.37
C ALA A 49 -16.49 -9.38 3.30
N ARG A 50 -15.57 -10.28 2.95
CA ARG A 50 -15.17 -11.39 3.83
C ARG A 50 -14.56 -10.89 5.12
N ALA A 51 -13.58 -9.98 5.04
CA ALA A 51 -12.94 -9.39 6.21
C ALA A 51 -13.95 -8.71 7.13
N LEU A 52 -14.83 -7.87 6.55
CA LEU A 52 -15.85 -7.13 7.31
C LEU A 52 -16.85 -8.04 8.03
N ARG A 53 -17.27 -9.14 7.41
CA ARG A 53 -18.20 -10.10 8.03
C ARG A 53 -17.63 -10.84 9.24
N LEU A 54 -16.31 -10.85 9.40
CA LEU A 54 -15.64 -11.46 10.55
C LEU A 54 -15.53 -10.49 11.73
N LEU A 55 -15.80 -9.19 11.53
CA LEU A 55 -15.61 -8.18 12.55
C LEU A 55 -16.85 -8.02 13.44
N PRO A 56 -16.73 -8.18 14.76
CA PRO A 56 -17.83 -7.88 15.67
C PRO A 56 -18.13 -6.38 15.67
N GLY A 57 -19.41 -6.01 15.76
CA GLY A 57 -19.83 -4.61 15.77
C GLY A 57 -19.75 -3.93 14.40
N VAL A 58 -19.70 -4.69 13.31
CA VAL A 58 -19.71 -4.17 11.94
C VAL A 58 -20.86 -4.79 11.15
N GLU A 59 -21.58 -3.97 10.40
CA GLU A 59 -22.66 -4.40 9.51
C GLU A 59 -22.37 -3.93 8.09
N LEU A 60 -22.37 -4.84 7.12
CA LEU A 60 -22.25 -4.50 5.70
C LEU A 60 -23.64 -4.14 5.15
N VAL A 61 -23.95 -2.84 5.13
CA VAL A 61 -25.33 -2.36 4.91
C VAL A 61 -25.68 -2.16 3.44
N ALA A 62 -24.71 -1.89 2.57
CA ALA A 62 -24.98 -1.60 1.16
C ALA A 62 -23.79 -1.90 0.24
N ALA A 63 -24.11 -2.10 -1.04
CA ALA A 63 -23.15 -2.18 -2.12
C ALA A 63 -23.62 -1.40 -3.35
N ALA A 64 -22.67 -0.87 -4.12
CA ALA A 64 -22.96 -0.17 -5.36
C ALA A 64 -22.02 -0.58 -6.50
N ASP A 65 -22.59 -0.81 -7.69
CA ASP A 65 -21.85 -1.07 -8.93
C ASP A 65 -22.75 -0.72 -10.13
N PRO A 66 -22.23 -0.07 -11.18
CA PRO A 66 -23.00 0.20 -12.40
C PRO A 66 -23.38 -1.09 -13.16
N SER A 67 -22.66 -2.20 -12.95
CA SER A 67 -23.01 -3.51 -13.50
C SER A 67 -24.02 -4.20 -12.58
N GLU A 68 -25.30 -4.21 -12.98
CA GLU A 68 -26.37 -4.91 -12.26
C GLU A 68 -26.04 -6.39 -12.02
N GLN A 69 -25.41 -7.04 -13.00
CA GLN A 69 -25.02 -8.45 -12.89
C GLN A 69 -23.96 -8.66 -11.79
N HIS A 70 -22.92 -7.82 -11.74
CA HIS A 70 -21.88 -7.94 -10.71
C HIS A 70 -22.44 -7.59 -9.33
N LEU A 71 -23.24 -6.52 -9.25
CA LEU A 71 -23.89 -6.08 -8.02
C LEU A 71 -24.78 -7.17 -7.44
N ALA A 72 -25.65 -7.77 -8.26
CA ALA A 72 -26.54 -8.83 -7.83
C ALA A 72 -25.76 -10.04 -7.30
N ALA A 73 -24.77 -10.53 -8.05
CA ALA A 73 -23.96 -11.68 -7.65
C ALA A 73 -23.19 -11.42 -6.33
N PHE A 74 -22.62 -10.24 -6.18
CA PHE A 74 -21.90 -9.83 -4.97
C PHE A 74 -22.84 -9.72 -3.77
N ALA A 75 -23.95 -8.99 -3.95
CA ALA A 75 -24.93 -8.75 -2.90
C ALA A 75 -25.59 -10.04 -2.43
N ASP A 76 -25.95 -10.95 -3.34
CA ASP A 76 -26.51 -12.27 -3.01
C ASP A 76 -25.51 -13.12 -2.21
N THR A 77 -24.22 -13.07 -2.57
CA THR A 77 -23.15 -13.81 -1.89
C THR A 77 -22.98 -13.36 -0.43
N TYR A 78 -23.14 -12.05 -0.17
CA TYR A 78 -22.87 -11.47 1.15
C TYR A 78 -24.13 -11.08 1.93
N GLY A 79 -25.32 -11.28 1.36
CA GLY A 79 -26.61 -10.98 2.00
C GLY A 79 -26.86 -9.47 2.13
N ILE A 80 -26.56 -8.71 1.08
CA ILE A 80 -26.72 -7.24 1.06
C ILE A 80 -28.03 -6.89 0.34
N ASP A 81 -28.96 -6.28 1.07
CA ASP A 81 -30.27 -5.92 0.52
C ASP A 81 -30.24 -4.55 -0.20
N ALA A 82 -29.54 -3.56 0.36
CA ALA A 82 -29.44 -2.24 -0.26
C ALA A 82 -28.41 -2.25 -1.40
N ARG A 83 -28.93 -2.17 -2.63
CA ARG A 83 -28.18 -2.25 -3.88
C ARG A 83 -28.44 -0.98 -4.69
N SER A 84 -27.37 -0.33 -5.14
CA SER A 84 -27.46 0.90 -5.91
C SER A 84 -26.59 0.85 -7.17
N ALA A 85 -27.04 1.50 -8.25
CA ALA A 85 -26.25 1.58 -9.48
C ALA A 85 -25.14 2.65 -9.42
N SER A 86 -25.21 3.56 -8.44
CA SER A 86 -24.27 4.68 -8.26
C SER A 86 -23.91 4.89 -6.78
N LEU A 87 -22.82 5.61 -6.55
CA LEU A 87 -22.39 6.00 -5.20
C LEU A 87 -23.40 6.96 -4.58
N GLU A 88 -23.89 7.92 -5.36
CA GLU A 88 -24.83 8.94 -4.95
C GLU A 88 -26.14 8.33 -4.46
N ASP A 89 -26.69 7.37 -5.22
CA ASP A 89 -27.91 6.66 -4.84
C ASP A 89 -27.71 5.84 -3.56
N MET A 90 -26.53 5.21 -3.40
CA MET A 90 -26.20 4.44 -2.20
C MET A 90 -26.14 5.34 -0.95
N LEU A 91 -25.42 6.46 -1.03
CA LEU A 91 -25.26 7.40 0.08
C LEU A 91 -26.56 8.15 0.42
N ALA A 92 -27.48 8.29 -0.54
CA ALA A 92 -28.81 8.84 -0.31
C ALA A 92 -29.78 7.84 0.33
N ALA A 93 -29.64 6.54 0.03
CA ALA A 93 -30.55 5.50 0.49
C ALA A 93 -30.22 4.99 1.90
N VAL A 94 -28.94 4.89 2.24
CA VAL A 94 -28.49 4.36 3.53
C VAL A 94 -27.45 5.26 4.18
N SER A 95 -27.45 5.29 5.51
CA SER A 95 -26.39 5.93 6.27
C SER A 95 -25.17 5.01 6.35
N VAL A 96 -24.00 5.56 6.04
CA VAL A 96 -22.72 4.83 5.97
C VAL A 96 -21.72 5.48 6.93
N ASP A 97 -21.11 4.68 7.80
CA ASP A 97 -20.07 5.14 8.73
C ASP A 97 -18.67 4.93 8.12
N VAL A 98 -18.50 3.87 7.32
CA VAL A 98 -17.24 3.57 6.60
C VAL A 98 -17.53 3.16 5.15
N LEU A 99 -17.02 3.92 4.19
CA LEU A 99 -17.09 3.62 2.77
C LEU A 99 -15.82 2.90 2.30
N HIS A 100 -15.97 1.69 1.78
CA HIS A 100 -14.91 0.96 1.10
C HIS A 100 -14.99 1.22 -0.42
N ILE A 101 -13.92 1.75 -1.00
CA ILE A 101 -13.82 2.03 -2.43
C ILE A 101 -12.93 0.96 -3.07
N CYS A 102 -13.53 0.13 -3.93
CA CYS A 102 -12.92 -1.01 -4.62
C CYS A 102 -13.02 -0.88 -6.16
N THR A 103 -13.24 0.33 -6.66
CA THR A 103 -13.33 0.64 -8.10
C THR A 103 -11.94 0.77 -8.74
N PRO A 104 -11.85 0.96 -10.07
CA PRO A 104 -10.59 1.38 -10.69
C PRO A 104 -10.11 2.75 -10.17
N PRO A 105 -8.78 3.00 -10.15
CA PRO A 105 -8.18 4.12 -9.42
C PRO A 105 -8.52 5.51 -9.98
N GLY A 106 -8.95 5.62 -11.23
CA GLY A 106 -9.32 6.89 -11.85
C GLY A 106 -10.47 7.63 -11.14
N GLY A 107 -11.36 6.90 -10.45
CA GLY A 107 -12.50 7.49 -9.73
C GLY A 107 -12.24 7.77 -8.24
N HIS A 108 -11.14 7.28 -7.67
CA HIS A 108 -10.95 7.24 -6.22
C HIS A 108 -11.04 8.60 -5.53
N ALA A 109 -10.48 9.66 -6.13
CA ALA A 109 -10.46 10.98 -5.52
C ALA A 109 -11.86 11.58 -5.38
N GLU A 110 -12.68 11.51 -6.43
CA GLU A 110 -14.05 12.03 -6.43
C GLU A 110 -14.95 11.22 -5.49
N GLN A 111 -14.83 9.88 -5.54
CA GLN A 111 -15.60 8.98 -4.68
C GLN A 111 -15.23 9.14 -3.20
N THR A 112 -13.95 9.38 -2.90
CA THR A 112 -13.47 9.67 -1.55
C THR A 112 -14.06 10.98 -1.03
N ALA A 113 -14.06 12.03 -1.86
CA ALA A 113 -14.67 13.31 -1.50
C ALA A 113 -16.18 13.18 -1.24
N ALA A 114 -16.90 12.40 -2.07
CA ALA A 114 -18.32 12.11 -1.86
C ALA A 114 -18.57 11.33 -0.56
N GLY A 115 -17.76 10.31 -0.25
CA GLY A 115 -17.83 9.57 1.00
C GLY A 115 -17.63 10.46 2.23
N PHE A 116 -16.63 11.36 2.20
CA PHE A 116 -16.43 12.35 3.26
C PHE A 116 -17.58 13.35 3.36
N GLY A 117 -18.14 13.79 2.23
CA GLY A 117 -19.31 14.66 2.18
C GLY A 117 -20.56 14.05 2.82
N ALA A 118 -20.69 12.72 2.77
CA ALA A 118 -21.74 11.97 3.47
C ALA A 118 -21.41 11.67 4.94
N GLY A 119 -20.25 12.12 5.44
CA GLY A 119 -19.83 11.92 6.82
C GLY A 119 -19.24 10.54 7.12
N ALA A 120 -18.84 9.76 6.10
CA ALA A 120 -18.20 8.46 6.27
C ALA A 120 -16.67 8.59 6.43
N HIS A 121 -16.05 7.67 7.15
CA HIS A 121 -14.64 7.36 6.97
C HIS A 121 -14.44 6.64 5.62
N VAL A 122 -13.26 6.75 5.01
CA VAL A 122 -13.01 6.15 3.69
C VAL A 122 -11.84 5.17 3.76
N VAL A 123 -12.07 3.95 3.28
CA VAL A 123 -11.04 2.92 3.03
C VAL A 123 -10.95 2.72 1.52
N VAL A 124 -9.83 3.08 0.91
CA VAL A 124 -9.65 3.07 -0.56
C VAL A 124 -8.59 2.07 -0.98
N GLU A 125 -8.89 1.26 -1.99
CA GLU A 125 -7.92 0.34 -2.58
C GLU A 125 -6.74 1.06 -3.23
N LYS A 126 -5.61 0.36 -3.34
CA LYS A 126 -4.40 0.90 -3.95
C LYS A 126 -4.44 0.72 -5.48
N PRO A 127 -3.87 1.65 -6.27
CA PRO A 127 -3.31 2.93 -5.82
C PRO A 127 -4.42 3.91 -5.41
N ALA A 128 -4.20 4.65 -4.33
CA ALA A 128 -5.19 5.58 -3.78
C ALA A 128 -5.57 6.70 -4.76
N ALA A 129 -4.61 7.12 -5.59
CA ALA A 129 -4.75 8.17 -6.58
C ALA A 129 -3.75 7.99 -7.71
N LEU A 130 -3.93 8.71 -8.82
CA LEU A 130 -3.04 8.70 -9.98
C LEU A 130 -2.02 9.85 -9.97
N SER A 131 -2.02 10.66 -8.92
CA SER A 131 -1.08 11.76 -8.68
C SER A 131 -1.03 12.12 -7.20
N LEU A 132 0.04 12.78 -6.77
CA LEU A 132 0.11 13.31 -5.40
C LEU A 132 -0.90 14.43 -5.18
N ILE A 133 -1.15 15.27 -6.20
CA ILE A 133 -2.14 16.35 -6.12
C ILE A 133 -3.54 15.79 -5.78
N GLN A 134 -3.93 14.70 -6.43
CA GLN A 134 -5.20 14.03 -6.12
C GLN A 134 -5.22 13.46 -4.70
N LEU A 135 -4.12 12.84 -4.26
CA LEU A 135 -4.04 12.30 -2.90
C LEU A 135 -4.05 13.39 -1.83
N ASP A 136 -3.35 14.51 -2.05
CA ASP A 136 -3.40 15.68 -1.17
C ASP A 136 -4.82 16.17 -1.02
N THR A 137 -5.55 16.28 -2.14
CA THR A 137 -6.96 16.69 -2.16
C THR A 137 -7.81 15.73 -1.31
N MET A 138 -7.61 14.42 -1.46
CA MET A 138 -8.34 13.43 -0.65
C MET A 138 -8.07 13.61 0.85
N VAL A 139 -6.81 13.81 1.24
CA VAL A 139 -6.40 14.02 2.63
C VAL A 139 -6.96 15.35 3.17
N GLU A 140 -6.94 16.41 2.39
CA GLU A 140 -7.47 17.72 2.76
C GLU A 140 -8.99 17.69 2.96
N VAL A 141 -9.73 17.05 2.05
CA VAL A 141 -11.18 16.90 2.18
C VAL A 141 -11.53 16.06 3.41
N GLY A 142 -10.80 14.96 3.66
CA GLY A 142 -10.99 14.16 4.87
C GLY A 142 -10.75 14.96 6.15
N ARG A 143 -9.68 15.76 6.18
CA ARG A 143 -9.37 16.65 7.31
C ARG A 143 -10.48 17.68 7.55
N ALA A 144 -10.99 18.30 6.49
CA ALA A 144 -12.08 19.27 6.58
C ALA A 144 -13.38 18.63 7.07
N ALA A 145 -13.66 17.38 6.68
CA ALA A 145 -14.81 16.60 7.14
C ALA A 145 -14.62 15.97 8.53
N GLN A 146 -13.43 16.10 9.14
CA GLN A 146 -13.04 15.38 10.36
C GLN A 146 -13.28 13.86 10.23
N ARG A 147 -12.86 13.31 9.08
CA ARG A 147 -12.96 11.88 8.75
C ARG A 147 -11.62 11.37 8.27
N GLY A 148 -11.42 10.07 8.48
CA GLY A 148 -10.15 9.40 8.21
C GLY A 148 -10.11 8.77 6.83
N LEU A 149 -8.96 8.88 6.17
CA LEU A 149 -8.62 8.16 4.93
C LEU A 149 -7.66 7.01 5.27
N ALA A 150 -8.00 5.79 4.86
CA ALA A 150 -7.09 4.65 4.90
C ALA A 150 -6.87 4.12 3.48
N VAL A 151 -5.61 4.03 3.07
CA VAL A 151 -5.23 3.30 1.85
C VAL A 151 -4.97 1.85 2.20
N VAL A 152 -5.49 0.92 1.39
CA VAL A 152 -5.31 -0.53 1.58
C VAL A 152 -3.88 -0.93 1.22
N PHE A 153 -2.99 -0.76 2.21
CA PHE A 153 -1.70 -1.39 2.27
C PHE A 153 -1.71 -2.41 3.40
N GLN A 154 -2.27 -3.59 3.14
CA GLN A 154 -2.48 -4.60 4.16
C GLN A 154 -1.20 -5.27 4.63
N GLN A 155 -0.11 -5.23 3.84
CA GLN A 155 1.16 -5.91 4.16
C GLN A 155 1.88 -5.36 5.40
N ARG A 156 1.50 -4.18 5.91
CA ARG A 156 1.97 -3.62 7.19
C ARG A 156 1.24 -4.15 8.42
N SER A 157 0.08 -4.78 8.23
CA SER A 157 -0.74 -5.33 9.32
C SER A 157 -0.25 -6.71 9.74
N GLY A 158 -0.77 -7.19 10.86
CA GLY A 158 -0.48 -8.51 11.39
C GLY A 158 0.68 -8.51 12.37
N THR A 159 0.69 -9.53 13.21
CA THR A 159 1.55 -9.65 14.39
C THR A 159 3.05 -9.60 14.09
N ALA A 160 3.52 -10.26 13.03
CA ALA A 160 4.95 -10.23 12.68
C ALA A 160 5.42 -8.85 12.20
N ALA A 161 4.64 -8.18 11.35
CA ALA A 161 4.99 -6.84 10.86
C ALA A 161 5.01 -5.82 12.02
N ALA A 162 4.01 -5.87 12.91
CA ALA A 162 3.94 -5.03 14.10
C ALA A 162 5.14 -5.26 15.05
N HIS A 163 5.49 -6.52 15.31
CA HIS A 163 6.62 -6.89 16.17
C HIS A 163 7.96 -6.43 15.60
N VAL A 164 8.20 -6.67 14.31
CA VAL A 164 9.43 -6.21 13.63
C VAL A 164 9.50 -4.68 13.62
N LYS A 165 8.38 -3.99 13.40
CA LYS A 165 8.30 -2.54 13.48
C LYS A 165 8.70 -2.03 14.87
N GLU A 166 8.17 -2.63 15.93
CA GLU A 166 8.49 -2.26 17.31
C GLU A 166 9.99 -2.47 17.63
N LEU A 167 10.59 -3.57 17.18
CA LEU A 167 12.02 -3.83 17.37
C LEU A 167 12.91 -2.86 16.59
N LEU A 168 12.50 -2.44 15.39
CA LEU A 168 13.19 -1.40 14.63
C LEU A 168 13.06 -0.03 15.31
N ASP A 169 11.86 0.36 15.73
CA ASP A 169 11.58 1.65 16.37
C ASP A 169 12.27 1.81 17.72
N SER A 170 12.31 0.74 18.51
CA SER A 170 12.98 0.73 19.82
C SER A 170 14.52 0.72 19.71
N GLY A 171 15.07 0.53 18.51
CA GLY A 171 16.50 0.40 18.29
C GLY A 171 17.08 -0.94 18.75
N ALA A 172 16.25 -1.96 18.98
CA ALA A 172 16.69 -3.29 19.42
C ALA A 172 17.68 -3.94 18.44
N PHE A 173 17.54 -3.64 17.14
CA PHE A 173 18.45 -4.10 16.10
C PHE A 173 19.64 -3.16 15.83
N GLY A 174 19.78 -2.06 16.58
CA GLY A 174 20.73 -0.99 16.27
C GLY A 174 20.31 -0.19 15.02
N ARG A 175 21.24 0.55 14.42
CA ARG A 175 20.91 1.37 13.23
C ARG A 175 20.69 0.50 12.00
N THR A 176 19.69 0.86 11.19
CA THR A 176 19.52 0.28 9.85
C THR A 176 20.61 0.78 8.90
N LEU A 177 21.22 -0.14 8.16
CA LEU A 177 22.34 0.14 7.25
C LEU A 177 21.90 0.06 5.79
N SER A 178 21.33 -1.07 5.38
CA SER A 178 20.91 -1.31 4.00
C SER A 178 19.64 -2.13 3.91
N ALA A 179 18.92 -2.02 2.79
CA ALA A 179 17.78 -2.87 2.50
C ALA A 179 17.69 -3.31 1.03
N LEU A 180 17.03 -4.45 0.80
CA LEU A 180 16.59 -4.91 -0.52
C LEU A 180 15.07 -5.04 -0.48
N CYS A 181 14.40 -4.46 -1.47
CA CYS A 181 12.96 -4.50 -1.61
C CYS A 181 12.62 -4.93 -3.03
N GLN A 182 12.08 -6.13 -3.20
CA GLN A 182 11.84 -6.72 -4.50
C GLN A 182 10.40 -7.17 -4.67
N THR A 183 9.80 -6.83 -5.80
CA THR A 183 8.56 -7.43 -6.29
C THR A 183 8.84 -8.05 -7.65
N ASN A 184 9.13 -9.36 -7.64
CA ASN A 184 9.50 -10.14 -8.80
C ASN A 184 8.33 -11.03 -9.20
N TRP A 185 7.38 -10.55 -9.99
CA TRP A 185 6.20 -11.33 -10.36
C TRP A 185 6.23 -11.70 -11.85
N TYR A 186 5.32 -12.56 -12.28
CA TYR A 186 5.14 -12.93 -13.69
C TYR A 186 3.73 -12.61 -14.16
N ARG A 187 3.57 -11.63 -15.06
CA ARG A 187 2.26 -11.34 -15.68
C ARG A 187 2.33 -11.64 -17.16
N THR A 188 1.44 -12.48 -17.67
CA THR A 188 1.39 -12.88 -19.08
C THR A 188 0.89 -11.72 -19.96
N ALA A 189 0.97 -11.87 -21.29
CA ALA A 189 0.32 -10.92 -22.21
C ALA A 189 -1.20 -10.85 -21.97
N GLU A 190 -1.83 -11.98 -21.64
CA GLU A 190 -3.27 -12.06 -21.31
C GLU A 190 -3.65 -11.18 -20.11
N TYR A 191 -2.78 -11.06 -19.10
CA TYR A 191 -3.01 -10.15 -17.99
C TYR A 191 -3.21 -8.69 -18.44
N PHE A 192 -2.51 -8.28 -19.49
CA PHE A 192 -2.59 -6.92 -20.06
C PHE A 192 -3.61 -6.80 -21.19
N ALA A 193 -4.32 -7.87 -21.55
CA ALA A 193 -5.31 -7.84 -22.64
C ALA A 193 -6.61 -7.11 -22.27
N VAL A 194 -6.78 -6.67 -21.02
CA VAL A 194 -7.94 -5.88 -20.57
C VAL A 194 -7.71 -4.38 -20.81
N PRO A 195 -8.71 -3.61 -21.29
CA PRO A 195 -8.48 -2.26 -21.84
C PRO A 195 -7.86 -1.21 -20.90
N TRP A 196 -7.98 -1.39 -19.59
CA TRP A 196 -7.50 -0.43 -18.61
C TRP A 196 -6.07 -0.69 -18.11
N ARG A 197 -5.48 -1.84 -18.45
CA ARG A 197 -4.13 -2.21 -18.00
C ARG A 197 -3.08 -1.84 -19.04
N GLY A 198 -1.88 -1.56 -18.57
CA GLY A 198 -0.71 -1.27 -19.38
C GLY A 198 -0.72 0.11 -20.02
N THR A 199 -1.58 1.05 -19.59
CA THR A 199 -1.63 2.41 -20.16
C THR A 199 -1.43 3.46 -19.08
N TRP A 200 -0.80 4.58 -19.45
CA TRP A 200 -0.60 5.70 -18.53
C TRP A 200 -1.92 6.34 -18.11
N ALA A 201 -2.90 6.36 -19.02
CA ALA A 201 -4.16 7.07 -18.82
C ALA A 201 -5.09 6.38 -17.82
N THR A 202 -5.10 5.04 -17.77
CA THR A 202 -6.12 4.29 -17.00
C THR A 202 -5.54 3.44 -15.87
N GLU A 203 -4.38 2.80 -16.04
CA GLU A 203 -3.67 2.15 -14.93
C GLU A 203 -2.88 3.19 -14.10
N GLY A 204 -2.48 4.29 -14.73
CA GLY A 204 -1.82 5.42 -14.08
C GLY A 204 -0.33 5.24 -13.83
N GLY A 205 0.23 4.06 -14.13
CA GLY A 205 1.63 3.71 -13.96
C GLY A 205 1.84 2.23 -14.26
N GLY A 206 3.09 1.83 -14.48
CA GLY A 206 3.45 0.42 -14.69
C GLY A 206 3.63 -0.34 -13.40
N THR A 207 4.50 -1.35 -13.46
CA THR A 207 4.66 -2.30 -12.36
C THR A 207 5.04 -1.63 -11.03
N THR A 208 5.78 -0.51 -11.06
CA THR A 208 6.18 0.24 -9.87
C THR A 208 4.97 0.67 -9.05
N LEU A 209 3.94 1.21 -9.72
CA LEU A 209 2.69 1.64 -9.08
C LEU A 209 1.78 0.44 -8.81
N SER A 210 1.56 -0.42 -9.80
CA SER A 210 0.49 -1.43 -9.73
C SER A 210 0.86 -2.66 -8.89
N HIS A 211 2.14 -2.97 -8.75
CA HIS A 211 2.62 -4.14 -8.00
C HIS A 211 3.57 -3.76 -6.88
N GLY A 212 4.62 -2.99 -7.20
CA GLY A 212 5.70 -2.63 -6.27
C GLY A 212 5.25 -1.77 -5.10
N SER A 213 4.16 -1.00 -5.25
CA SER A 213 3.67 -0.07 -4.21
C SER A 213 3.39 -0.72 -2.86
N HIS A 214 2.97 -1.99 -2.81
CA HIS A 214 2.81 -2.69 -1.52
C HIS A 214 4.14 -2.92 -0.79
N GLN A 215 5.19 -3.34 -1.52
CA GLN A 215 6.50 -3.59 -0.92
C GLN A 215 7.22 -2.27 -0.58
N VAL A 216 7.05 -1.24 -1.43
CA VAL A 216 7.53 0.11 -1.13
C VAL A 216 6.84 0.67 0.11
N ASP A 217 5.51 0.47 0.26
CA ASP A 217 4.79 0.83 1.47
C ASP A 217 5.34 0.10 2.70
N LEU A 218 5.48 -1.23 2.64
CA LEU A 218 5.98 -2.00 3.78
C LEU A 218 7.40 -1.59 4.18
N LEU A 219 8.29 -1.40 3.20
CA LEU A 219 9.65 -0.89 3.43
C LEU A 219 9.61 0.48 4.13
N ALA A 220 8.78 1.40 3.65
CA ALA A 220 8.66 2.75 4.18
C ALA A 220 7.88 2.82 5.50
N TYR A 221 7.00 1.84 5.75
CA TYR A 221 6.37 1.62 7.04
C TYR A 221 7.45 1.24 8.05
N LEU A 222 8.30 0.25 7.76
CA LEU A 222 9.33 -0.26 8.67
C LEU A 222 10.50 0.70 8.89
N LEU A 223 10.95 1.40 7.85
CA LEU A 223 12.16 2.24 7.92
C LEU A 223 11.88 3.73 8.12
N GLY A 224 10.61 4.13 8.08
CA GLY A 224 10.18 5.50 8.35
C GLY A 224 10.39 6.46 7.17
N GLU A 225 10.72 7.70 7.49
CA GLU A 225 10.76 8.79 6.52
C GLU A 225 11.91 8.63 5.51
N TRP A 226 11.65 8.97 4.25
CA TRP A 226 12.62 8.90 3.16
C TRP A 226 13.21 10.29 2.84
N SER A 227 14.40 10.31 2.22
CA SER A 227 15.15 11.53 1.89
C SER A 227 15.31 11.75 0.39
N ALA A 228 15.75 10.75 -0.37
CA ALA A 228 15.97 10.89 -1.80
C ALA A 228 15.89 9.56 -2.52
N VAL A 229 15.53 9.59 -3.81
CA VAL A 229 15.49 8.41 -4.67
C VAL A 229 16.08 8.71 -6.04
N GLN A 230 16.79 7.75 -6.61
CA GLN A 230 17.15 7.73 -8.02
C GLN A 230 16.60 6.45 -8.67
N ALA A 231 15.86 6.59 -9.76
CA ALA A 231 15.19 5.46 -10.41
C ALA A 231 15.40 5.43 -11.92
N THR A 232 15.22 4.24 -12.49
CA THR A 232 15.19 4.01 -13.93
C THR A 232 14.11 2.97 -14.22
N MET A 233 13.50 3.09 -15.39
CA MET A 233 12.33 2.31 -15.80
C MET A 233 12.53 1.76 -17.21
N TRP A 234 12.11 0.52 -17.41
CA TRP A 234 12.29 -0.20 -18.67
C TRP A 234 11.00 -0.86 -19.13
N ARG A 235 10.92 -1.03 -20.44
CA ARG A 235 9.98 -1.92 -21.11
C ARG A 235 10.77 -2.98 -21.85
N LEU A 236 10.76 -4.21 -21.34
CA LEU A 236 11.63 -5.29 -21.79
C LEU A 236 10.88 -6.45 -22.45
N GLY A 237 9.62 -6.72 -22.07
CA GLY A 237 8.92 -7.94 -22.45
C GLY A 237 7.39 -7.87 -22.57
N ARG A 238 6.73 -6.78 -22.15
CA ARG A 238 5.26 -6.63 -22.23
C ARG A 238 4.84 -5.51 -23.16
N ASP A 239 3.79 -5.77 -23.92
CA ASP A 239 3.23 -4.83 -24.91
C ASP A 239 2.24 -3.89 -24.25
N VAL A 240 2.81 -2.94 -23.53
CA VAL A 240 2.14 -1.96 -22.68
C VAL A 240 2.82 -0.61 -22.88
N GLU A 241 2.15 0.50 -22.65
CA GLU A 241 2.75 1.85 -22.68
C GLU A 241 3.71 2.10 -21.51
N THR A 242 3.49 1.41 -20.38
CA THR A 242 4.17 1.63 -19.10
C THR A 242 5.42 0.77 -18.92
N GLU A 243 6.10 0.89 -17.77
CA GLU A 243 7.26 0.07 -17.45
C GLU A 243 6.87 -1.33 -16.93
N ASP A 244 7.58 -2.37 -17.39
CA ASP A 244 7.44 -3.76 -16.91
C ASP A 244 8.61 -4.20 -16.02
N LEU A 245 9.61 -3.31 -15.86
CA LEU A 245 10.70 -3.39 -14.89
C LEU A 245 11.10 -1.99 -14.42
N SER A 246 11.34 -1.83 -13.12
CA SER A 246 11.98 -0.65 -12.54
C SER A 246 13.05 -1.03 -11.52
N HIS A 247 14.05 -0.16 -11.39
CA HIS A 247 15.10 -0.25 -10.38
C HIS A 247 15.31 1.14 -9.77
N ALA A 248 15.48 1.21 -8.45
CA ALA A 248 15.81 2.44 -7.76
C ALA A 248 16.78 2.24 -6.59
N SER A 249 17.55 3.29 -6.30
CA SER A 249 18.27 3.49 -5.04
C SER A 249 17.50 4.51 -4.21
N LEU A 250 17.04 4.10 -3.02
CA LEU A 250 16.26 4.91 -2.09
C LEU A 250 17.07 5.16 -0.82
N VAL A 251 17.11 6.40 -0.36
CA VAL A 251 17.80 6.80 0.88
C VAL A 251 16.77 7.21 1.91
N PHE A 252 16.87 6.65 3.11
CA PHE A 252 16.03 7.00 4.26
C PHE A 252 16.62 8.16 5.07
N ALA A 253 15.79 8.89 5.81
CA ALA A 253 16.22 9.96 6.70
C ALA A 253 17.18 9.46 7.80
N SER A 254 17.11 8.18 8.16
CA SER A 254 18.07 7.50 9.04
C SER A 254 19.47 7.32 8.43
N GLY A 255 19.63 7.54 7.12
CA GLY A 255 20.85 7.26 6.37
C GLY A 255 20.89 5.85 5.77
N ALA A 256 19.91 4.98 6.04
CA ALA A 256 19.82 3.67 5.43
C ALA A 256 19.61 3.76 3.91
N VAL A 257 20.23 2.86 3.14
CA VAL A 257 20.13 2.83 1.68
C VAL A 257 19.47 1.54 1.22
N ALA A 258 18.40 1.65 0.43
CA ALA A 258 17.65 0.54 -0.10
C ALA A 258 17.81 0.42 -1.63
N SER A 259 17.97 -0.81 -2.12
CA SER A 259 17.74 -1.15 -3.54
C SER A 259 16.32 -1.65 -3.71
N VAL A 260 15.57 -1.00 -4.60
CA VAL A 260 14.17 -1.33 -4.91
C VAL A 260 14.10 -1.86 -6.34
N VAL A 261 13.55 -3.06 -6.53
CA VAL A 261 13.34 -3.68 -7.84
C VAL A 261 11.91 -4.13 -7.98
N THR A 262 11.27 -3.77 -9.08
CA THR A 262 9.92 -4.26 -9.39
C THR A 262 9.89 -4.78 -10.81
N THR A 263 9.36 -5.97 -11.04
CA THR A 263 9.21 -6.54 -12.39
C THR A 263 7.99 -7.47 -12.48
N VAL A 264 7.38 -7.51 -13.65
CA VAL A 264 6.34 -8.49 -14.03
C VAL A 264 6.84 -9.57 -14.99
N LEU A 265 8.16 -9.72 -15.09
CA LEU A 265 8.82 -10.61 -16.04
C LEU A 265 9.45 -11.86 -15.40
N ALA A 266 9.41 -12.00 -14.08
CA ALA A 266 10.18 -13.00 -13.35
C ALA A 266 9.44 -14.35 -13.23
N PRO A 267 9.89 -15.43 -13.92
CA PRO A 267 9.19 -16.73 -13.86
C PRO A 267 9.21 -17.38 -12.47
N ARG A 268 10.22 -17.06 -11.65
CA ARG A 268 10.23 -17.39 -10.22
C ARG A 268 9.64 -16.22 -9.46
N GLU A 269 8.35 -16.32 -9.14
CA GLU A 269 7.66 -15.24 -8.46
C GLU A 269 8.08 -15.12 -6.98
N SER A 270 8.30 -13.89 -6.51
CA SER A 270 8.61 -13.56 -5.11
C SER A 270 8.35 -12.08 -4.82
N SER A 271 7.99 -11.80 -3.58
CA SER A 271 8.11 -10.51 -2.92
C SER A 271 9.10 -10.70 -1.78
N LEU A 272 10.19 -9.93 -1.80
CA LEU A 272 11.31 -10.06 -0.88
C LEU A 272 11.62 -8.71 -0.23
N LEU A 273 11.67 -8.70 1.09
CA LEU A 273 12.22 -7.60 1.86
C LEU A 273 13.38 -8.13 2.71
N ARG A 274 14.54 -7.50 2.60
CA ARG A 274 15.69 -7.74 3.47
C ARG A 274 16.14 -6.42 4.06
N ILE A 275 16.34 -6.37 5.37
CA ILE A 275 16.82 -5.20 6.10
C ILE A 275 18.04 -5.63 6.91
N ASP A 276 19.20 -5.05 6.59
CA ASP A 276 20.44 -5.25 7.34
C ASP A 276 20.63 -4.07 8.30
N THR A 277 20.82 -4.41 9.57
CA THR A 277 21.06 -3.48 10.67
C THR A 277 22.43 -3.76 11.30
N GLU A 278 22.83 -2.97 12.29
CA GLU A 278 24.06 -3.24 13.03
C GLU A 278 24.04 -4.59 13.76
N ASN A 279 22.87 -5.07 14.22
CA ASN A 279 22.78 -6.26 15.06
C ASN A 279 22.02 -7.43 14.43
N ALA A 280 21.33 -7.25 13.30
CA ALA A 280 20.57 -8.33 12.66
C ALA A 280 20.32 -8.10 11.16
N THR A 281 20.09 -9.20 10.45
CA THR A 281 19.41 -9.21 9.15
C THR A 281 17.97 -9.69 9.35
N ILE A 282 16.99 -8.89 8.93
CA ILE A 282 15.57 -9.22 8.92
C ILE A 282 15.18 -9.54 7.48
N GLU A 283 14.62 -10.71 7.24
CA GLU A 283 14.17 -11.18 5.93
C GLU A 283 12.67 -11.49 5.95
N LEU A 284 11.98 -11.15 4.88
CA LEU A 284 10.60 -11.51 4.59
C LEU A 284 10.54 -11.95 3.12
N GLU A 285 10.14 -13.19 2.84
CA GLU A 285 9.86 -13.67 1.47
C GLU A 285 8.45 -14.27 1.39
N HIS A 286 7.62 -13.78 0.48
CA HIS A 286 6.25 -14.25 0.24
C HIS A 286 5.82 -13.97 -1.19
N LEU A 287 4.58 -14.30 -1.59
CA LEU A 287 4.04 -13.88 -2.88
C LEU A 287 3.07 -12.71 -2.76
N TYR A 288 2.09 -12.80 -1.86
CA TYR A 288 1.06 -11.76 -1.72
C TYR A 288 0.68 -11.47 -0.28
N GLY A 289 0.32 -12.50 0.50
CA GLY A 289 0.15 -12.43 1.95
C GLY A 289 1.34 -13.04 2.69
N HIS A 290 1.52 -12.66 3.95
CA HIS A 290 2.58 -13.17 4.80
C HIS A 290 2.09 -13.41 6.23
N GLY A 291 2.90 -14.14 6.99
CA GLY A 291 2.68 -14.58 8.36
C GLY A 291 4.04 -14.98 8.94
N HIS A 292 4.10 -15.42 10.19
CA HIS A 292 5.33 -15.68 10.94
C HIS A 292 6.33 -16.56 10.19
N ALA A 293 5.85 -17.60 9.51
CA ALA A 293 6.70 -18.53 8.75
C ALA A 293 7.49 -17.89 7.59
N HIS A 294 7.09 -16.69 7.14
CA HIS A 294 7.75 -15.96 6.06
C HIS A 294 8.84 -15.00 6.57
N TRP A 295 8.87 -14.73 7.88
CA TRP A 295 9.82 -13.82 8.50
C TRP A 295 10.98 -14.58 9.11
N LYS A 296 12.18 -14.00 9.00
CA LYS A 296 13.39 -14.55 9.60
C LYS A 296 14.26 -13.43 10.12
N ILE A 297 14.67 -13.56 11.38
CA ILE A 297 15.63 -12.65 12.03
C ILE A 297 16.92 -13.43 12.24
N THR A 298 18.01 -12.95 11.65
CA THR A 298 19.34 -13.54 11.77
C THR A 298 20.24 -12.59 12.56
N PRO A 299 20.62 -12.91 13.81
CA PRO A 299 21.52 -12.08 14.61
C PRO A 299 22.92 -11.95 13.99
N ALA A 300 23.55 -10.80 14.18
CA ALA A 300 24.96 -10.60 13.86
C ALA A 300 25.86 -11.42 14.81
N PRO A 301 27.08 -11.81 14.40
CA PRO A 301 27.93 -12.70 15.18
C PRO A 301 28.32 -12.20 16.59
N HIS A 302 28.28 -10.89 16.83
CA HIS A 302 28.60 -10.29 18.13
C HIS A 302 27.41 -10.21 19.09
N VAL A 303 26.20 -10.52 18.64
CA VAL A 303 24.99 -10.48 19.48
C VAL A 303 24.92 -11.76 20.30
N ASP A 304 24.74 -11.62 21.61
CA ASP A 304 24.59 -12.75 22.51
C ASP A 304 23.22 -13.43 22.37
N GLU A 305 23.14 -14.71 22.75
CA GLU A 305 21.94 -15.52 22.61
C GLU A 305 20.72 -14.95 23.37
N ARG A 306 20.93 -14.29 24.50
CA ARG A 306 19.83 -13.73 25.30
C ARG A 306 19.22 -12.53 24.59
N THR A 307 20.05 -11.65 24.04
CA THR A 307 19.59 -10.52 23.23
C THR A 307 18.84 -11.03 21.99
N ALA A 308 19.42 -11.99 21.26
CA ALA A 308 18.77 -12.58 20.09
C ALA A 308 17.43 -13.25 20.40
N ALA A 309 17.33 -13.97 21.52
CA ALA A 309 16.10 -14.63 21.94
C ALA A 309 14.97 -13.64 22.27
N SER A 310 15.29 -12.40 22.67
CA SER A 310 14.28 -11.37 22.95
C SER A 310 13.56 -10.86 21.71
N TRP A 311 14.06 -11.18 20.51
CA TRP A 311 13.46 -10.77 19.24
C TRP A 311 12.47 -11.79 18.67
N ALA A 312 12.27 -12.92 19.36
CA ALA A 312 11.35 -13.97 18.92
C ALA A 312 9.96 -13.40 18.64
N LEU A 313 9.35 -13.84 17.54
CA LEU A 313 7.97 -13.49 17.20
C LEU A 313 7.02 -13.96 18.32
N PRO A 314 5.92 -13.23 18.56
CA PRO A 314 4.93 -13.63 19.56
C PRO A 314 4.33 -14.99 19.23
N GLU A 315 3.89 -15.75 20.25
CA GLU A 315 3.29 -17.08 20.05
C GLU A 315 1.97 -17.03 19.28
N GLN A 316 1.18 -15.98 19.48
CA GLN A 316 -0.09 -15.81 18.80
C GLN A 316 0.13 -15.14 17.44
N GLU A 317 -0.28 -15.84 16.38
CA GLU A 317 -0.20 -15.34 15.02
C GLU A 317 -1.54 -14.74 14.56
N VAL A 318 -1.46 -13.50 14.10
CA VAL A 318 -2.41 -12.93 13.13
C VAL A 318 -1.63 -12.66 11.85
N PRO A 319 -1.91 -13.39 10.74
CA PRO A 319 -1.27 -13.15 9.46
C PRO A 319 -1.63 -11.77 8.89
N SER A 320 -0.76 -11.26 8.04
CA SER A 320 -0.97 -10.00 7.34
C SER A 320 -2.00 -10.15 6.22
N GLY A 321 -2.98 -9.25 6.18
CA GLY A 321 -4.07 -9.31 5.20
C GLY A 321 -5.15 -8.26 5.45
N HIS A 322 -6.17 -8.24 4.59
CA HIS A 322 -7.34 -7.35 4.74
C HIS A 322 -7.99 -7.53 6.11
N ASP A 323 -8.10 -8.77 6.60
CA ASP A 323 -8.69 -9.09 7.91
C ASP A 323 -7.97 -8.35 9.05
N ALA A 324 -6.64 -8.46 9.12
CA ALA A 324 -5.83 -7.81 10.15
C ALA A 324 -5.89 -6.28 10.05
N LEU A 325 -5.74 -5.74 8.83
CA LEU A 325 -5.83 -4.29 8.60
C LEU A 325 -7.19 -3.73 9.03
N PHE A 326 -8.29 -4.42 8.69
CA PHE A 326 -9.63 -3.94 8.99
C PHE A 326 -9.98 -4.14 10.46
N ALA A 327 -9.49 -5.20 11.11
CA ALA A 327 -9.61 -5.36 12.55
C ALA A 327 -8.99 -4.16 13.30
N GLU A 328 -7.82 -3.69 12.87
CA GLU A 328 -7.19 -2.49 13.45
C GLU A 328 -8.00 -1.22 13.19
N ILE A 329 -8.47 -1.00 11.95
CA ILE A 329 -9.27 0.18 11.58
C ILE A 329 -10.58 0.22 12.37
N TYR A 330 -11.39 -0.83 12.27
CA TYR A 330 -12.70 -0.87 12.90
C TYR A 330 -12.60 -0.97 14.42
N GLY A 331 -11.60 -1.67 14.95
CA GLY A 331 -11.34 -1.70 16.40
C GLY A 331 -11.09 -0.30 16.96
N SER A 332 -10.29 0.52 16.27
CA SER A 332 -10.05 1.91 16.66
C SER A 332 -11.32 2.77 16.57
N LEU A 333 -12.09 2.65 15.48
CA LEU A 333 -13.33 3.42 15.28
C LEU A 333 -14.43 3.04 16.29
N LEU A 334 -14.60 1.74 16.58
CA LEU A 334 -15.54 1.24 17.58
C LEU A 334 -15.19 1.72 19.00
N ALA A 335 -13.90 1.90 19.29
CA ALA A 335 -13.43 2.48 20.54
C ALA A 335 -13.63 4.01 20.62
N GLY A 336 -14.24 4.64 19.62
CA GLY A 336 -14.38 6.09 19.51
C GLY A 336 -13.09 6.82 19.10
N GLY A 337 -12.09 6.07 18.65
CA GLY A 337 -10.84 6.60 18.11
C GLY A 337 -10.94 7.04 16.65
N GLY A 338 -9.83 7.57 16.12
CA GLY A 338 -9.68 7.87 14.71
C GLY A 338 -9.10 6.69 13.92
N MET A 339 -8.52 6.98 12.76
CA MET A 339 -7.74 5.99 12.02
C MET A 339 -6.51 5.56 12.83
N PRO A 340 -6.23 4.25 12.95
CA PRO A 340 -5.11 3.75 13.74
C PRO A 340 -3.75 4.12 13.13
N GLY A 341 -2.70 4.12 13.95
CA GLY A 341 -1.34 4.47 13.53
C GLY A 341 -0.82 3.64 12.35
N VAL A 342 -1.24 2.37 12.24
CA VAL A 342 -0.91 1.50 11.11
C VAL A 342 -1.30 2.13 9.77
N VAL A 343 -2.38 2.92 9.71
CA VAL A 343 -2.83 3.62 8.49
C VAL A 343 -2.54 5.12 8.47
N GLY A 344 -1.78 5.62 9.45
CA GLY A 344 -1.60 7.07 9.71
C GLY A 344 -0.87 7.87 8.61
N HIS A 345 -0.20 7.20 7.67
CA HIS A 345 0.58 7.86 6.61
C HIS A 345 0.13 7.43 5.20
N PRO A 346 -1.08 7.80 4.77
CA PRO A 346 -1.65 7.36 3.49
C PRO A 346 -0.84 7.79 2.26
N ALA A 347 0.00 8.82 2.38
CA ALA A 347 0.78 9.38 1.27
C ALA A 347 2.17 8.78 1.07
N ARG A 348 2.80 8.21 2.11
CA ARG A 348 4.24 7.91 2.09
C ARG A 348 4.66 7.02 0.92
N ALA A 349 3.92 5.95 0.67
CA ALA A 349 4.19 5.04 -0.44
C ALA A 349 4.04 5.73 -1.81
N LEU A 350 3.00 6.55 -1.98
CA LEU A 350 2.77 7.27 -3.23
C LEU A 350 3.84 8.36 -3.43
N GLU A 351 4.29 9.05 -2.39
CA GLU A 351 5.40 10.01 -2.46
C GLU A 351 6.67 9.38 -3.05
N ILE A 352 7.05 8.21 -2.54
CA ILE A 352 8.23 7.47 -3.02
C ILE A 352 8.03 7.04 -4.47
N VAL A 353 6.87 6.47 -4.80
CA VAL A 353 6.56 6.04 -6.18
C VAL A 353 6.58 7.23 -7.14
N SER A 354 5.96 8.36 -6.77
CA SER A 354 6.00 9.59 -7.57
C SER A 354 7.42 10.12 -7.75
N ALA A 355 8.24 10.08 -6.70
CA ALA A 355 9.64 10.47 -6.79
C ALA A 355 10.45 9.52 -7.69
N MET A 356 10.13 8.23 -7.74
CA MET A 356 10.72 7.29 -8.70
C MET A 356 10.36 7.65 -10.15
N TYR A 357 9.09 7.93 -10.45
CA TYR A 357 8.69 8.39 -11.80
C TYR A 357 9.34 9.72 -12.17
N ALA A 358 9.34 10.69 -11.25
CA ALA A 358 10.01 11.97 -11.44
C ALA A 358 11.52 11.79 -11.68
N SER A 359 12.18 10.90 -10.93
CA SER A 359 13.61 10.63 -11.11
C SER A 359 13.93 10.04 -12.47
N ALA A 360 13.12 9.08 -12.93
CA ALA A 360 13.27 8.49 -14.25
C ALA A 360 13.07 9.53 -15.38
N ARG A 361 12.16 10.49 -15.19
CA ARG A 361 11.92 11.59 -16.13
C ARG A 361 13.06 12.61 -16.17
N GLU A 362 13.56 13.02 -15.00
CA GLU A 362 14.57 14.08 -14.88
C GLU A 362 16.02 13.56 -15.00
N GLY A 363 16.24 12.24 -14.90
CA GLY A 363 17.57 11.63 -14.98
C GLY A 363 18.48 11.96 -13.78
N ARG A 364 17.92 12.35 -12.65
CA ARG A 364 18.64 12.76 -11.43
C ARG A 364 18.00 12.21 -10.16
N TRP A 365 18.69 12.36 -9.04
CA TRP A 365 18.10 12.16 -7.72
C TRP A 365 16.94 13.14 -7.50
N ILE A 366 15.83 12.64 -6.95
CA ILE A 366 14.70 13.43 -6.47
C ILE A 366 14.69 13.35 -4.95
N SER A 367 14.82 14.50 -4.30
CA SER A 367 14.66 14.59 -2.85
C SER A 367 13.19 14.66 -2.46
N ARG A 368 12.86 14.34 -1.21
CA ARG A 368 11.51 14.57 -0.69
C ARG A 368 11.12 16.06 -0.75
N ALA A 369 12.07 16.96 -0.53
CA ALA A 369 11.84 18.40 -0.63
C ALA A 369 11.53 18.85 -2.07
N ASP A 370 12.08 18.16 -3.08
CA ASP A 370 11.79 18.47 -4.49
C ASP A 370 10.31 18.26 -4.82
N LEU A 371 9.61 17.35 -4.12
CA LEU A 371 8.17 17.15 -4.30
C LEU A 371 7.33 18.35 -3.88
N ALA A 372 7.90 19.42 -3.29
CA ALA A 372 7.22 20.69 -3.13
C ALA A 372 6.90 21.37 -4.48
N ASP A 373 7.63 21.02 -5.55
CA ASP A 373 7.35 21.48 -6.92
C ASP A 373 6.12 20.77 -7.49
N PRO A 374 5.03 21.50 -7.82
CA PRO A 374 3.83 20.92 -8.44
C PRO A 374 4.12 20.13 -9.74
N ALA A 375 5.17 20.47 -10.48
CA ALA A 375 5.55 19.76 -11.70
C ALA A 375 5.96 18.29 -11.44
N LEU A 376 6.40 17.98 -10.22
CA LEU A 376 6.78 16.61 -9.81
C LEU A 376 5.62 15.85 -9.14
N ARG A 377 4.47 16.50 -8.91
CA ARG A 377 3.33 15.94 -8.18
C ARG A 377 2.17 15.47 -9.06
N GLY A 378 2.27 15.69 -10.37
CA GLY A 378 1.25 15.37 -11.37
C GLY A 378 1.15 13.87 -11.70
N ALA A 379 0.70 13.57 -12.93
CA ALA A 379 0.56 12.20 -13.40
C ALA A 379 1.88 11.42 -13.34
N LEU A 380 1.80 10.15 -12.97
CA LEU A 380 2.95 9.25 -12.80
C LEU A 380 3.41 8.69 -14.15
N THR A 381 3.95 9.56 -14.99
CA THR A 381 4.51 9.19 -16.30
C THR A 381 6.02 9.38 -16.31
N ALA A 382 6.72 8.43 -16.94
CA ALA A 382 8.16 8.48 -17.12
C ALA A 382 8.57 7.93 -18.49
N PRO A 383 9.70 8.39 -19.06
CA PRO A 383 10.31 7.71 -20.19
C PRO A 383 10.70 6.29 -19.80
N VAL A 384 10.35 5.33 -20.65
CA VAL A 384 10.76 3.93 -20.51
C VAL A 384 11.91 3.64 -21.46
N ILE A 385 12.94 2.97 -20.95
CA ILE A 385 14.05 2.49 -21.77
C ILE A 385 13.62 1.18 -22.44
N GLU A 386 13.61 1.15 -23.77
CA GLU A 386 13.33 -0.05 -24.53
C GLU A 386 14.49 -1.05 -24.46
N GLY A 387 14.20 -2.27 -24.02
CA GLY A 387 15.15 -3.37 -24.06
C GLY A 387 14.83 -4.43 -25.12
N ARG A 388 13.73 -4.30 -25.86
CA ARG A 388 13.43 -5.22 -26.96
C ARG A 388 14.42 -4.98 -28.11
N PRO A 389 15.16 -6.00 -28.58
CA PRO A 389 15.89 -5.88 -29.83
C PRO A 389 14.89 -5.58 -30.94
N ALA A 390 15.13 -4.53 -31.74
CA ALA A 390 14.33 -4.28 -32.93
C ALA A 390 14.34 -5.54 -33.82
N GLY A 391 13.19 -6.20 -33.98
CA GLY A 391 13.01 -7.27 -34.97
C GLY A 391 13.13 -8.73 -34.53
N ARG A 392 12.76 -9.13 -33.30
CA ARG A 392 12.45 -10.56 -33.04
C ARG A 392 10.97 -10.85 -33.35
N PRO A 393 10.64 -11.61 -34.40
CA PRO A 393 9.27 -12.03 -34.67
C PRO A 393 8.75 -12.99 -33.58
N GLU A 394 7.44 -12.94 -33.30
CA GLU A 394 6.67 -13.61 -32.23
C GLU A 394 6.73 -15.16 -32.19
N ALA A 395 7.63 -15.80 -32.93
CA ALA A 395 7.54 -17.21 -33.28
C ALA A 395 8.17 -18.22 -32.30
N LEU A 396 8.36 -17.90 -31.01
CA LEU A 396 8.95 -18.85 -30.04
C LEU A 396 8.11 -19.15 -28.79
N LEU A 397 6.87 -18.66 -28.70
CA LEU A 397 5.90 -19.12 -27.68
C LEU A 397 4.83 -20.01 -28.31
N GLY A 398 5.28 -21.03 -29.04
CA GLY A 398 4.42 -22.12 -29.51
C GLY A 398 4.11 -23.09 -28.37
N SER A 399 2.84 -23.07 -27.94
CA SER A 399 2.04 -24.23 -27.49
C SER A 399 2.79 -25.38 -26.81
N ARG A 400 2.73 -25.45 -25.48
CA ARG A 400 2.75 -26.73 -24.76
C ARG A 400 1.30 -27.17 -24.49
N PRO A 401 0.92 -28.42 -24.80
CA PRO A 401 -0.44 -28.90 -24.55
C PRO A 401 -0.69 -29.03 -23.04
N HIS A 402 -1.90 -28.65 -22.63
CA HIS A 402 -2.43 -28.87 -21.29
C HIS A 402 -2.31 -30.34 -20.87
N GLY A 403 -1.62 -30.58 -19.75
CA GLY A 403 -1.84 -31.75 -18.90
C GLY A 403 -2.88 -31.42 -17.83
N PRO A 404 -3.71 -32.38 -17.39
CA PRO A 404 -4.88 -32.11 -16.56
C PRO A 404 -4.51 -31.67 -15.15
N ALA A 405 -5.30 -30.73 -14.63
CA ALA A 405 -5.22 -30.21 -13.27
C ALA A 405 -5.56 -31.27 -12.22
N ALA A 406 -4.81 -31.25 -11.12
CA ALA A 406 -5.18 -31.75 -9.81
C ALA A 406 -4.84 -30.67 -8.78
#